data_AF-D8UAN1-F1
#
_entry.id   AF-D8UAN1-F1
#
_cell.length_a   1.000
_cell.length_b   1.000
_cell.length_c   1.000
_cell.angle_alpha   90.00
_cell.angle_beta   90.00
_cell.angle_gamma   90.00
#
_symmetry.space_group_name_H-M   'P 1'
#
loop_
_entity.id
_entity.type
_entity.pdbx_description
1 polymer ?
#
loop_
_entity_poly.entity_id
_entity_poly.type
_entity_poly.pdbx_seq_one_letter_code
_entity_poly.pdbx_strand_id
1 'polypeptide(L)' 'GKIKFTIENATRTRIVLADTRIHILGSFQNIRVARDALRSLILGSPASKVYSKLRSTCARL' A
#
# COMPACT_ATOMS: atom_id res chain seq x y z
N GLY A 1 4.55 11.48 3.72
CA GLY A 1 3.44 11.80 2.78
C GLY A 1 2.16 11.13 3.23
N LYS A 2 1.00 11.78 3.02
CA LYS A 2 -0.32 11.34 3.50
C LYS A 2 -0.74 9.97 2.97
N ILE A 3 -0.54 9.72 1.67
CA ILE A 3 -0.90 8.44 1.01
C ILE A 3 -0.10 7.27 1.60
N LYS A 4 1.21 7.43 1.75
CA LYS A 4 2.09 6.42 2.36
C LYS A 4 1.56 6.00 3.74
N PHE A 5 1.29 6.98 4.60
CA PHE A 5 0.85 6.71 5.98
C PHE A 5 -0.48 5.98 6.03
N THR A 6 -1.42 6.32 5.13
CA THR A 6 -2.70 5.60 5.01
C THR A 6 -2.50 4.15 4.61
N ILE A 7 -1.62 3.87 3.64
CA ILE A 7 -1.36 2.49 3.17
C ILE A 7 -0.66 1.67 4.26
N GLU A 8 0.33 2.26 4.94
CA GLU A 8 1.02 1.64 6.07
C GLU A 8 0.04 1.22 7.17
N ASN A 9 -0.86 2.13 7.56
CA ASN A 9 -1.84 1.87 8.61
C ASN A 9 -2.91 0.84 8.18
N ALA A 10 -3.42 0.96 6.95
CA ALA A 10 -4.44 0.04 6.44
C ALA A 10 -3.92 -1.40 6.35
N THR A 11 -2.68 -1.56 5.88
CA THR A 11 -2.09 -2.90 5.67
C THR A 11 -1.27 -3.40 6.85
N ARG A 12 -1.10 -2.60 7.92
CA ARG A 12 -0.18 -2.89 9.03
C ARG A 12 1.22 -3.27 8.52
N THR A 13 1.74 -2.48 7.58
CA THR A 13 3.09 -2.64 7.03
C THR A 13 3.90 -1.36 7.24
N ARG A 14 5.23 -1.50 7.20
CA ARG A 14 6.15 -0.36 7.20
C ARG A 14 6.80 -0.23 5.83
N ILE A 15 6.58 0.91 5.20
CA ILE A 15 7.08 1.23 3.87
C ILE A 15 8.26 2.20 4.03
N VAL A 16 9.41 1.87 3.46
CA VAL A 16 10.57 2.77 3.37
C VAL A 16 10.80 3.09 1.90
N LEU A 17 10.79 4.37 1.58
CA LEU A 17 11.11 4.88 0.25
C LEU A 17 12.58 5.29 0.28
N ALA A 18 13.42 4.63 -0.52
CA ALA A 18 14.84 4.86 -0.63
C ALA A 18 15.17 5.15 -2.10
N ASP A 19 14.90 6.37 -2.53
CA ASP A 19 15.11 6.92 -3.88
C ASP A 19 14.59 6.02 -5.02
N THR A 20 15.38 5.03 -5.42
CA THR A 20 15.09 4.08 -6.49
C THR A 20 14.40 2.81 -6.02
N ARG A 21 14.41 2.52 -4.71
CA ARG A 21 13.89 1.29 -4.13
C ARG A 21 12.81 1.56 -3.08
N ILE A 22 11.84 0.67 -3.03
CA ILE A 22 10.76 0.70 -2.04
C ILE A 22 10.85 -0.59 -1.22
N HIS A 23 11.16 -0.46 0.06
CA HIS A 23 11.17 -1.58 0.99
C HIS A 23 9.84 -1.64 1.72
N ILE A 24 9.26 -2.83 1.86
CA ILE A 24 8.01 -3.05 2.59
C ILE A 24 8.28 -4.15 3.62
N LEU A 25 8.05 -3.84 4.88
CA LEU A 25 8.27 -4.72 6.03
C LEU A 25 6.90 -5.08 6.64
N GLY A 26 6.69 -6.36 6.92
CA GLY A 26 5.45 -6.88 7.52
C GLY A 26 5.21 -8.36 7.17
N SER A 27 4.01 -8.85 7.47
CA SER A 27 3.59 -10.21 7.08
C SER A 27 3.46 -10.35 5.57
N PHE A 28 3.77 -11.53 5.03
CA PHE A 28 3.79 -11.77 3.58
C PHE A 28 2.46 -11.42 2.87
N GLN A 29 1.32 -11.78 3.47
CA GLN A 29 -0.01 -11.45 2.94
C GLN A 29 -0.24 -9.93 2.87
N ASN A 30 0.16 -9.20 3.91
CA ASN A 30 0.01 -7.76 4.00
C ASN A 30 0.95 -7.02 3.04
N ILE A 31 2.18 -7.50 2.90
CA ILE A 31 3.15 -7.00 1.93
C ILE A 31 2.58 -7.09 0.51
N ARG A 32 1.90 -8.19 0.16
CA ARG A 32 1.29 -8.36 -1.16
C ARG A 32 0.24 -7.29 -1.45
N VAL A 33 -0.62 -7.00 -0.49
CA VAL A 33 -1.65 -5.96 -0.63
C VAL A 33 -1.05 -4.55 -0.70
N ALA A 34 -0.07 -4.25 0.15
CA ALA A 34 0.64 -2.98 0.12
C ALA A 34 1.37 -2.76 -1.22
N ARG A 35 1.98 -3.82 -1.77
CA ARG A 35 2.66 -3.81 -3.07
C ARG A 35 1.69 -3.53 -4.21
N ASP A 36 0.53 -4.18 -4.24
CA ASP A 36 -0.48 -3.94 -5.27
C ASP A 36 -1.01 -2.50 -5.23
N ALA A 37 -1.26 -1.96 -4.03
CA ALA A 37 -1.67 -0.57 -3.87
C ALA A 37 -0.60 0.41 -4.39
N LEU A 38 0.67 0.18 -4.04
CA LEU A 38 1.80 0.96 -4.54
C LEU A 38 1.94 0.85 -6.07
N ARG A 39 1.83 -0.35 -6.64
CA ARG A 39 1.89 -0.58 -8.09
C ARG A 39 0.83 0.23 -8.82
N SER A 40 -0.42 0.23 -8.34
CA SER A 40 -1.50 1.02 -8.95
C SER A 40 -1.20 2.52 -8.90
N LEU A 41 -0.62 3.02 -7.80
CA LEU A 41 -0.23 4.44 -7.69
C LEU A 41 0.90 4.80 -8.65
N ILE A 42 1.92 3.95 -8.80
CA ILE A 42 3.03 4.17 -9.74
C ILE A 42 2.53 4.18 -11.19
N LEU A 43 1.54 3.35 -11.51
CA LEU A 43 0.89 3.32 -12.83
C LEU A 43 -0.07 4.51 -13.07
N GLY A 44 -0.16 5.47 -12.14
CA GLY A 44 -0.99 6.67 -12.30
C GLY A 44 -2.47 6.47 -11.95
N SER A 45 -2.84 5.38 -11.28
CA SER A 45 -4.22 5.22 -10.81
C SER A 45 -4.57 6.29 -9.77
N PRO A 46 -5.79 6.86 -9.83
CA PRO A 46 -6.21 7.86 -8.85
C PRO A 46 -6.25 7.27 -7.44
N ALA A 47 -5.75 8.02 -6.46
CA ALA A 47 -5.63 7.57 -5.06
C ALA A 47 -6.98 7.11 -4.47
N SER A 48 -8.08 7.75 -4.84
CA SER A 48 -9.44 7.38 -4.40
C SER A 48 -9.78 5.91 -4.73
N LYS A 49 -9.41 5.44 -5.93
CA LYS A 49 -9.65 4.06 -6.36
C LYS A 49 -8.81 3.06 -5.55
N VAL A 50 -7.57 3.43 -5.25
CA VAL A 50 -6.64 2.62 -4.46
C VAL A 50 -7.14 2.49 -3.02
N TYR A 51 -7.66 3.56 -2.44
CA TYR A 51 -8.26 3.52 -1.09
C TYR A 51 -9.50 2.64 -1.02
N SER A 52 -10.41 2.74 -1.99
CA SER A 52 -11.59 1.86 -2.05
C SER A 52 -11.18 0.38 -2.16
N LYS A 53 -10.15 0.08 -2.98
CA LYS A 53 -9.60 -1.28 -3.12
C LYS A 53 -8.96 -1.77 -1.81
N LEU A 54 -8.18 -0.92 -1.15
CA LEU A 54 -7.55 -1.22 0.15
C LEU A 54 -8.61 -1.54 1.20
N ARG A 55 -9.65 -0.73 1.33
CA ARG A 55 -10.74 -0.96 2.28
C ARG A 55 -11.44 -2.30 2.07
N SER A 56 -11.75 -2.64 0.82
CA SER A 56 -12.37 -3.94 0.49
C SER A 56 -11.44 -5.13 0.73
N THR A 57 -10.13 -4.95 0.60
CA THR A 57 -9.14 -6.03 0.76
C THR A 57 -8.76 -6.22 2.23
N CYS A 58 -8.60 -5.14 2.99
CA CYS A 58 -8.40 -5.19 4.43
C CYS A 58 -9.63 -5.68 5.20
N ALA A 59 -10.85 -5.51 4.69
CA ALA A 59 -12.04 -6.10 5.31
C ALA A 59 -12.09 -7.64 5.19
N ARG A 60 -11.24 -8.23 4.34
CA ARG A 60 -11.16 -9.68 4.06
C ARG A 60 -9.88 -10.32 4.59
N LEU A 61 -9.04 -9.54 5.28
CA LEU A 61 -7.77 -9.94 5.90
C LEU A 61 -7.90 -9.82 7.41
#